data_AF-W2PVQ6-F1
#
_entry.id   AF-W2PVQ6-F1
#
_cell.length_a   1.000
_cell.length_b   1.000
_cell.length_c   1.000
_cell.angle_alpha   90.00
_cell.angle_beta   90.00
_cell.angle_gamma   90.00
#
_symmetry.space_group_name_H-M   'P 1'
#
loop_
_entity.id
_entity.type
_entity.pdbx_description
1 polymer ?
#
loop_
_entity_poly.entity_id
_entity_poly.type
_entity_poly.pdbx_seq_one_letter_code
_entity_poly.pdbx_strand_id
1 'polypeptide(L)'
;MKPVNSESKDEWRMKKSLTLFKQAILLSKGEEADSKYARRTITVLVNQSSRFIDMHDHVTALCQLLADTFQELNTTPIEVVCGSLGVFRTPRSRRLLQENKLGLSWLVNQLLLRLVSHGDTLNLSNVDECLLHLRGFLVEERTNIGEFLSTSTAQTPVTTQHVNVSHDKVFLAHICALHTHLCKATGQLSRARVLLFDIIRSNPDIRGLYFAMVILEIYPEMLEREFDEQCIERQGVLKETLLHAFIVISSTAAARRELLLHQSSLTMLHRIADAIQKPELEQVDGADMCIQKLYIQKLYDQLIGPETDYFELAKSMEICTAVHDRDLVTQIFSIEQCRKLYAKANITAKSGILSVIGRIATRTRSDQYVESVIDWLYEILSSQTMDKVSEDQFKLRVTCSKVCVDLILEYSATSGLNSRRRVLCAVVKWFELIPSDKLLDLPAIFLRRLRLAVLAARPHLVPI
;
A
#
# COMPACT_ATOMS: atom_id res chain seq x y z
N MET A 1 21.98 -22.88 -59.64
CA MET A 1 21.14 -21.76 -59.16
C MET A 1 19.99 -22.34 -58.34
N LYS A 2 20.02 -22.19 -57.01
CA LYS A 2 18.88 -22.52 -56.14
C LYS A 2 17.98 -21.29 -56.06
N PRO A 3 16.66 -21.40 -56.28
CA PRO A 3 15.75 -20.31 -55.96
C PRO A 3 15.45 -20.32 -54.45
N VAL A 4 15.74 -19.16 -53.85
CA VAL A 4 14.99 -18.39 -52.85
C VAL A 4 14.11 -19.15 -51.83
N ASN A 5 14.52 -19.00 -50.56
CA ASN A 5 13.78 -19.14 -49.30
C ASN A 5 12.25 -19.26 -49.43
N SER A 6 11.71 -20.44 -49.15
CA SER A 6 10.29 -20.60 -48.83
C SER A 6 10.02 -19.99 -47.45
N GLU A 7 9.27 -18.88 -47.39
CA GLU A 7 8.78 -18.32 -46.12
C GLU A 7 8.06 -19.40 -45.32
N SER A 8 8.33 -19.45 -44.01
CA SER A 8 7.61 -20.38 -43.14
C SER A 8 6.15 -19.93 -43.02
N LYS A 9 5.24 -20.90 -42.83
CA LYS A 9 3.80 -20.63 -42.64
C LYS A 9 3.53 -19.64 -41.50
N ASP A 10 4.41 -19.61 -40.50
CA ASP A 10 4.30 -18.74 -39.34
C ASP A 10 4.80 -17.32 -39.62
N GLU A 11 5.87 -17.14 -40.39
CA GLU A 11 6.30 -15.82 -40.88
C GLU A 11 5.19 -15.14 -41.69
N TRP A 12 4.52 -15.88 -42.57
CA TRP A 12 3.40 -15.34 -43.35
C TRP A 12 2.22 -14.92 -42.44
N ARG A 13 1.91 -15.71 -41.41
CA ARG A 13 0.87 -15.40 -40.42
C ARG A 13 1.22 -14.15 -39.61
N MET A 14 2.48 -14.00 -39.18
CA MET A 14 2.97 -12.81 -38.47
C MET A 14 2.84 -11.55 -39.33
N LYS A 15 3.31 -11.60 -40.59
CA LYS A 15 3.19 -10.47 -41.54
C LYS A 15 1.73 -10.07 -41.75
N LYS A 16 0.84 -11.04 -41.90
CA LYS A 16 -0.61 -10.79 -42.03
C LYS A 16 -1.19 -10.16 -40.77
N SER A 17 -0.83 -10.66 -39.58
CA SER A 17 -1.26 -10.08 -38.30
C SER A 17 -0.79 -8.64 -38.13
N LEU A 18 0.47 -8.35 -38.44
CA LEU A 18 1.04 -7.01 -38.39
C LEU A 18 0.31 -6.05 -39.34
N THR A 19 0.00 -6.49 -40.55
CA THR A 19 -0.72 -5.67 -41.54
C THR A 19 -2.13 -5.33 -41.06
N LEU A 20 -2.85 -6.32 -40.53
CA LEU A 20 -4.19 -6.11 -39.94
C LEU A 20 -4.12 -5.19 -38.74
N PHE A 21 -3.09 -5.32 -37.91
CA PHE A 21 -2.90 -4.48 -36.74
C PHE A 21 -2.64 -3.02 -37.13
N LYS A 22 -1.73 -2.77 -38.09
CA LYS A 22 -1.47 -1.42 -38.64
C LYS A 22 -2.75 -0.74 -39.12
N GLN A 23 -3.61 -1.45 -39.84
CA GLN A 23 -4.87 -0.89 -40.31
C GLN A 23 -5.84 -0.58 -39.17
N ALA A 24 -5.89 -1.45 -38.16
CA ALA A 24 -6.84 -1.33 -37.05
C ALA A 24 -6.48 -0.23 -36.04
N ILE A 25 -5.20 0.15 -35.92
CA ILE A 25 -4.76 1.19 -34.98
C ILE A 25 -4.85 2.60 -35.56
N LEU A 26 -5.12 2.77 -36.85
CA LEU A 26 -5.30 4.12 -37.43
C LEU A 26 -6.47 4.85 -36.75
N LEU A 27 -6.33 6.18 -36.62
CA LEU A 27 -7.42 7.04 -36.17
C LEU A 27 -8.58 7.00 -37.15
N SER A 28 -9.77 6.77 -36.61
CA SER A 28 -11.00 6.84 -37.40
C SER A 28 -11.37 8.30 -37.68
N LYS A 29 -12.21 8.54 -38.68
CA LYS A 29 -12.67 9.89 -39.01
C LYS A 29 -13.40 10.51 -37.80
N GLY A 30 -12.86 11.61 -37.27
CA GLY A 30 -13.41 12.32 -36.11
C GLY A 30 -13.09 11.68 -34.75
N GLU A 31 -12.17 10.70 -34.70
CA GLU A 31 -11.65 10.15 -33.46
C GLU A 31 -10.46 10.98 -32.95
N GLU A 32 -10.42 11.27 -31.65
CA GLU A 32 -9.30 11.93 -30.99
C GLU A 32 -8.36 10.88 -30.36
N ALA A 33 -7.09 11.23 -30.20
CA ALA A 33 -6.07 10.33 -29.64
C ALA A 33 -6.13 10.23 -28.10
N ASP A 34 -7.34 10.03 -27.56
CA ASP A 34 -7.68 10.06 -26.14
C ASP A 34 -7.72 8.66 -25.49
N SER A 35 -8.21 8.58 -24.25
CA SER A 35 -8.40 7.31 -23.53
C SER A 35 -9.33 6.31 -24.23
N LYS A 36 -10.30 6.75 -25.05
CA LYS A 36 -11.19 5.85 -25.80
C LYS A 36 -10.46 5.24 -26.98
N TYR A 37 -9.67 6.05 -27.70
CA TYR A 37 -8.76 5.56 -28.74
C TYR A 37 -7.77 4.55 -28.15
N ALA A 38 -7.11 4.90 -27.04
CA ALA A 38 -6.20 4.00 -26.35
C ALA A 38 -6.88 2.67 -25.95
N ARG A 39 -8.08 2.73 -25.37
CA ARG A 39 -8.87 1.53 -25.04
C ARG A 39 -9.14 0.65 -26.27
N ARG A 40 -9.57 1.26 -27.37
CA ARG A 40 -9.88 0.55 -28.63
C ARG A 40 -8.63 -0.14 -29.16
N THR A 41 -7.53 0.57 -29.30
CA THR A 41 -6.29 0.05 -29.90
C THR A 41 -5.59 -0.97 -28.99
N ILE A 42 -5.59 -0.78 -27.67
CA ILE A 42 -5.13 -1.80 -26.71
C ILE A 42 -6.00 -3.07 -26.81
N THR A 43 -7.32 -2.95 -26.97
CA THR A 43 -8.20 -4.12 -27.15
C THR A 43 -7.83 -4.89 -28.42
N VAL A 44 -7.50 -4.18 -29.50
CA VAL A 44 -7.01 -4.82 -30.73
C VAL A 44 -5.67 -5.50 -30.49
N LEU A 45 -4.72 -4.85 -29.81
CA LEU A 45 -3.41 -5.41 -29.47
C LEU A 45 -3.57 -6.72 -28.73
N VAL A 46 -4.38 -6.73 -27.67
CA VAL A 46 -4.63 -7.93 -26.85
C VAL A 46 -5.19 -9.08 -27.69
N ASN A 47 -6.16 -8.79 -28.58
CA ASN A 47 -6.75 -9.79 -29.47
C ASN A 47 -5.77 -10.35 -30.51
N GLN A 48 -4.80 -9.55 -30.95
CA GLN A 48 -3.76 -10.01 -31.87
C GLN A 48 -2.70 -10.82 -31.12
N SER A 49 -2.20 -10.30 -29.99
CA SER A 49 -1.18 -10.96 -29.16
C SER A 49 -1.65 -12.31 -28.62
N SER A 50 -2.93 -12.46 -28.28
CA SER A 50 -3.48 -13.75 -27.79
C SER A 50 -3.38 -14.89 -28.80
N ARG A 51 -3.24 -14.59 -30.11
CA ARG A 51 -3.10 -15.59 -31.17
C ARG A 51 -1.65 -16.04 -31.39
N PHE A 52 -0.70 -15.34 -30.79
CA PHE A 52 0.74 -15.51 -30.97
C PHE A 52 1.47 -15.51 -29.61
N ILE A 53 0.83 -16.04 -28.56
CA ILE A 53 1.34 -15.96 -27.19
C ILE A 53 2.72 -16.63 -27.01
N ASP A 54 3.02 -17.64 -27.82
CA ASP A 54 4.31 -18.36 -27.79
C ASP A 54 5.41 -17.64 -28.60
N MET A 55 5.07 -16.55 -29.30
CA MET A 55 5.97 -15.82 -30.19
C MET A 55 6.29 -14.43 -29.61
N HIS A 56 7.16 -14.41 -28.61
CA HIS A 56 7.49 -13.22 -27.82
C HIS A 56 7.93 -12.01 -28.67
N ASP A 57 8.75 -12.24 -29.69
CA ASP A 57 9.27 -11.18 -30.56
C ASP A 57 8.14 -10.50 -31.35
N HIS A 58 7.17 -11.28 -31.84
CA HIS A 58 6.02 -10.74 -32.57
C HIS A 58 5.12 -9.91 -31.66
N VAL A 59 4.85 -10.40 -30.44
CA VAL A 59 4.07 -9.64 -29.45
C VAL A 59 4.76 -8.32 -29.10
N THR A 60 6.09 -8.35 -28.92
CA THR A 60 6.89 -7.16 -28.65
C THR A 60 6.86 -6.18 -29.82
N ALA A 61 6.94 -6.66 -31.06
CA ALA A 61 6.83 -5.82 -32.25
C ALA A 61 5.45 -5.14 -32.37
N LEU A 62 4.36 -5.82 -32.02
CA LEU A 62 3.02 -5.22 -31.97
C LEU A 62 2.92 -4.14 -30.89
N CYS A 63 3.50 -4.37 -29.70
CA CYS A 63 3.60 -3.35 -28.64
C CYS A 63 4.39 -2.13 -29.11
N GLN A 64 5.56 -2.34 -29.73
CA GLN A 64 6.40 -1.24 -30.24
C GLN A 64 5.65 -0.40 -31.26
N LEU A 65 5.01 -1.04 -32.24
CA LEU A 65 4.25 -0.34 -33.27
C LEU A 65 3.14 0.54 -32.68
N LEU A 66 2.39 0.04 -31.69
CA LEU A 66 1.34 0.82 -31.05
C LEU A 66 1.92 1.96 -30.19
N ALA A 67 3.01 1.73 -29.47
CA ALA A 67 3.67 2.76 -28.69
C ALA A 67 4.22 3.89 -29.58
N ASP A 68 4.83 3.55 -30.72
CA ASP A 68 5.33 4.51 -31.70
C ASP A 68 4.16 5.35 -32.27
N THR A 69 3.02 4.70 -32.56
CA THR A 69 1.79 5.42 -32.98
C THR A 69 1.25 6.35 -31.89
N PHE A 70 1.27 5.94 -30.62
CA PHE A 70 0.87 6.81 -29.51
C PHE A 70 1.80 8.02 -29.38
N GLN A 71 3.11 7.85 -29.56
CA GLN A 71 4.07 8.96 -29.58
C GLN A 71 3.80 9.93 -30.72
N GLU A 72 3.59 9.42 -31.95
CA GLU A 72 3.27 10.24 -33.13
C GLU A 72 1.98 11.07 -32.93
N LEU A 73 1.01 10.52 -32.21
CA LEU A 73 -0.28 11.15 -31.92
C LEU A 73 -0.28 11.98 -30.62
N ASN A 74 0.84 12.07 -29.91
CA ASN A 74 0.96 12.72 -28.60
C ASN A 74 -0.02 12.17 -27.54
N THR A 75 -0.39 10.88 -27.61
CA THR A 75 -1.17 10.23 -26.56
C THR A 75 -0.34 10.14 -25.28
N THR A 76 -0.88 10.64 -24.19
CA THR A 76 -0.19 10.69 -22.90
C THR A 76 -0.18 9.32 -22.20
N PRO A 77 0.82 9.04 -21.33
CA PRO A 77 0.84 7.82 -20.54
C PRO A 77 -0.42 7.62 -19.68
N ILE A 78 -1.00 8.70 -19.15
CA ILE A 78 -2.21 8.62 -18.33
C ILE A 78 -3.44 8.23 -19.16
N GLU A 79 -3.56 8.69 -20.42
CA GLU A 79 -4.62 8.25 -21.33
C GLU A 79 -4.51 6.77 -21.66
N VAL A 80 -3.28 6.26 -21.83
CA VAL A 80 -3.02 4.82 -22.02
C VAL A 80 -3.40 4.03 -20.78
N VAL A 81 -3.10 4.51 -19.58
CA VAL A 81 -3.56 3.90 -18.32
C VAL A 81 -5.08 3.89 -18.25
N CYS A 82 -5.75 5.03 -18.43
CA CYS A 82 -7.21 5.12 -18.39
C CYS A 82 -7.88 4.21 -19.43
N GLY A 83 -7.33 4.15 -20.65
CA GLY A 83 -7.78 3.23 -21.69
C GLY A 83 -7.62 1.76 -21.28
N SER A 84 -6.47 1.42 -20.68
CA SER A 84 -6.17 0.08 -20.17
C SER A 84 -7.13 -0.35 -19.07
N LEU A 85 -7.48 0.55 -18.14
CA LEU A 85 -8.49 0.26 -17.11
C LEU A 85 -9.84 -0.12 -17.73
N GLY A 86 -10.22 0.51 -18.85
CA GLY A 86 -11.41 0.16 -19.63
C GLY A 86 -11.35 -1.23 -20.27
N VAL A 87 -10.14 -1.74 -20.57
CA VAL A 87 -9.91 -3.11 -21.05
C VAL A 87 -9.93 -4.10 -19.89
N PHE A 88 -9.30 -3.77 -18.76
CA PHE A 88 -9.21 -4.64 -17.57
C PHE A 88 -10.60 -4.97 -17.01
N ARG A 89 -11.56 -4.04 -17.11
CA ARG A 89 -12.96 -4.24 -16.66
C ARG A 89 -13.79 -5.18 -17.55
N THR A 90 -13.31 -5.55 -18.73
CA THR A 90 -14.13 -6.37 -19.65
C THR A 90 -14.18 -7.83 -19.20
N PRO A 91 -15.34 -8.53 -19.22
CA PRO A 91 -15.39 -9.95 -18.79
C PRO A 91 -14.46 -10.87 -19.59
N ARG A 92 -14.10 -10.50 -20.82
CA ARG A 92 -13.15 -11.22 -21.67
C ARG A 92 -11.71 -11.10 -21.20
N SER A 93 -11.30 -9.99 -20.56
CA SER A 93 -9.95 -9.83 -19.99
C SER A 93 -9.65 -10.86 -18.89
N ARG A 94 -10.69 -11.34 -18.20
CA ARG A 94 -10.55 -12.33 -17.10
C ARG A 94 -9.89 -13.64 -17.53
N ARG A 95 -10.03 -14.03 -18.80
CA ARG A 95 -9.39 -15.24 -19.37
C ARG A 95 -8.08 -14.92 -20.08
N LEU A 96 -7.83 -13.65 -20.35
CA LEU A 96 -6.67 -13.20 -21.10
C LEU A 96 -5.55 -12.99 -20.08
N LEU A 97 -4.73 -14.03 -19.96
CA LEU A 97 -3.39 -14.00 -19.38
C LEU A 97 -3.33 -14.10 -17.84
N GLN A 98 -4.08 -15.04 -17.26
CA GLN A 98 -3.96 -15.38 -15.83
C GLN A 98 -2.72 -16.23 -15.48
N GLU A 99 -1.98 -16.76 -16.47
CA GLU A 99 -1.02 -17.85 -16.22
C GLU A 99 0.36 -17.72 -16.90
N ASN A 100 0.67 -16.65 -17.65
CA ASN A 100 1.94 -16.57 -18.42
C ASN A 100 2.67 -15.22 -18.28
N LYS A 101 3.99 -15.26 -18.56
CA LYS A 101 4.95 -14.13 -18.59
C LYS A 101 4.52 -12.91 -19.44
N LEU A 102 3.45 -13.02 -20.24
CA LEU A 102 2.94 -11.99 -21.16
C LEU A 102 1.55 -11.47 -20.76
N GLY A 103 1.32 -11.30 -19.45
CA GLY A 103 0.12 -10.73 -18.84
C GLY A 103 -0.47 -9.50 -19.54
N LEU A 104 -1.78 -9.25 -19.37
CA LEU A 104 -2.42 -8.03 -19.88
C LEU A 104 -1.77 -6.76 -19.28
N SER A 105 -1.43 -6.81 -17.99
CA SER A 105 -0.65 -5.79 -17.29
C SER A 105 0.77 -5.65 -17.87
N TRP A 106 1.39 -6.75 -18.29
CA TRP A 106 2.71 -6.73 -18.92
C TRP A 106 2.68 -6.07 -20.30
N LEU A 107 1.68 -6.38 -21.14
CA LEU A 107 1.49 -5.74 -22.45
C LEU A 107 1.35 -4.22 -22.32
N VAL A 108 0.52 -3.78 -21.37
CA VAL A 108 0.33 -2.35 -21.08
C VAL A 108 1.62 -1.74 -20.56
N ASN A 109 2.35 -2.44 -19.69
CA ASN A 109 3.66 -1.97 -19.23
C ASN A 109 4.65 -1.78 -20.38
N GLN A 110 4.71 -2.68 -21.37
CA GLN A 110 5.56 -2.52 -22.55
C GLN A 110 5.22 -1.25 -23.35
N LEU A 111 3.93 -0.93 -23.49
CA LEU A 111 3.48 0.31 -24.14
C LEU A 111 3.93 1.56 -23.35
N LEU A 112 3.69 1.54 -22.03
CA LEU A 112 3.99 2.67 -21.16
C LEU A 112 5.50 2.95 -21.05
N LEU A 113 6.33 1.92 -20.94
CA LEU A 113 7.77 2.10 -20.87
C LEU A 113 8.32 2.82 -22.10
N ARG A 114 7.82 2.46 -23.28
CA ARG A 114 8.24 3.08 -24.52
C ARG A 114 7.74 4.52 -24.65
N LEU A 115 6.51 4.79 -24.20
CA LEU A 115 5.97 6.17 -24.17
C LEU A 115 6.73 7.09 -23.21
N VAL A 116 7.23 6.53 -22.12
CA VAL A 116 7.92 7.30 -21.07
C VAL A 116 9.44 7.35 -21.29
N SER A 117 10.00 6.46 -22.11
CA SER A 117 11.38 6.55 -22.58
C SER A 117 11.51 7.59 -23.69
N HIS A 118 12.41 8.56 -23.53
CA HIS A 118 12.87 9.44 -24.60
C HIS A 118 14.38 9.23 -24.76
N GLY A 119 14.78 8.50 -25.79
CA GLY A 119 16.15 7.99 -25.91
C GLY A 119 16.50 7.06 -24.75
N ASP A 120 17.64 7.29 -24.10
CA ASP A 120 18.09 6.51 -22.93
C ASP A 120 17.53 7.02 -21.59
N THR A 121 16.70 8.07 -21.60
CA THR A 121 16.19 8.71 -20.37
C THR A 121 14.70 8.43 -20.14
N LEU A 122 14.34 8.07 -18.90
CA LEU A 122 12.95 7.83 -18.47
C LEU A 122 12.35 9.09 -17.85
N ASN A 123 11.19 9.54 -18.34
CA ASN A 123 10.47 10.66 -17.75
C ASN A 123 9.65 10.22 -16.51
N LEU A 124 10.29 10.25 -15.34
CA LEU A 124 9.72 9.76 -14.07
C LEU A 124 8.44 10.48 -13.62
N SER A 125 8.23 11.75 -13.99
CA SER A 125 7.04 12.51 -13.56
C SER A 125 5.74 11.90 -14.11
N ASN A 126 5.77 11.45 -15.36
CA ASN A 126 4.61 10.83 -16.00
C ASN A 126 4.34 9.42 -15.42
N VAL A 127 5.39 8.70 -15.00
CA VAL A 127 5.23 7.42 -14.29
C VAL A 127 4.60 7.65 -12.93
N ASP A 128 5.02 8.69 -12.21
CA ASP A 128 4.53 8.98 -10.87
C ASP A 128 3.04 9.30 -10.85
N GLU A 129 2.55 10.05 -11.83
CA GLU A 129 1.12 10.33 -12.03
C GLU A 129 0.34 9.03 -12.31
N CYS A 130 0.82 8.19 -13.23
CA CYS A 130 0.21 6.89 -13.52
C CYS A 130 0.14 6.00 -12.27
N LEU A 131 1.23 5.90 -11.51
CA LEU A 131 1.30 5.10 -10.30
C LEU A 131 0.38 5.63 -9.19
N LEU A 132 0.25 6.96 -9.04
CA LEU A 132 -0.71 7.57 -8.12
C LEU A 132 -2.15 7.24 -8.52
N HIS A 133 -2.47 7.37 -9.80
CA HIS A 133 -3.80 7.06 -10.33
C HIS A 133 -4.16 5.58 -10.10
N LEU A 134 -3.25 4.65 -10.38
CA LEU A 134 -3.45 3.22 -10.15
C LEU A 134 -3.62 2.90 -8.65
N ARG A 135 -2.81 3.52 -7.78
CA ARG A 135 -2.90 3.31 -6.32
C ARG A 135 -4.26 3.71 -5.76
N GLY A 136 -4.88 4.77 -6.31
CA GLY A 136 -6.21 5.22 -5.90
C GLY A 136 -7.33 4.17 -6.07
N PHE A 137 -7.14 3.16 -6.94
CA PHE A 137 -8.08 2.04 -7.06
C PHE A 137 -7.81 0.89 -6.09
N LEU A 138 -6.58 0.80 -5.54
CA LEU A 138 -6.13 -0.33 -4.72
C LEU A 138 -6.28 -0.06 -3.22
N VAL A 139 -6.07 1.19 -2.82
CA VAL A 139 -6.05 1.60 -1.43
C VAL A 139 -7.09 2.71 -1.25
N GLU A 140 -8.08 2.46 -0.41
CA GLU A 140 -8.96 3.53 0.07
C GLU A 140 -8.11 4.52 0.87
N GLU A 141 -7.95 5.74 0.37
CA GLU A 141 -7.58 6.85 1.24
C GLU A 141 -8.71 7.02 2.25
N ARG A 142 -8.40 6.99 3.55
CA ARG A 142 -9.41 7.21 4.59
C ARG A 142 -9.92 8.65 4.49
N THR A 143 -11.00 8.87 3.74
CA THR A 143 -11.63 10.19 3.54
C THR A 143 -12.58 10.59 4.67
N ASN A 144 -12.81 9.73 5.66
CA ASN A 144 -13.62 10.10 6.84
C ASN A 144 -12.75 10.82 7.86
N ILE A 145 -12.14 11.96 7.49
CA ILE A 145 -11.42 12.80 8.45
C ILE A 145 -12.38 13.91 8.88
N GLY A 146 -12.99 13.78 10.05
CA GLY A 146 -13.61 14.93 10.73
C GLY A 146 -15.13 14.91 10.95
N GLU A 147 -15.88 13.87 10.55
CA GLU A 147 -17.29 13.74 10.96
C GLU A 147 -17.46 13.54 12.50
N PHE A 148 -16.36 13.38 13.25
CA PHE A 148 -16.35 12.77 14.57
C PHE A 148 -16.37 13.72 15.78
N LEU A 149 -16.09 15.02 15.59
CA LEU A 149 -15.94 15.96 16.72
C LEU A 149 -17.06 17.00 16.79
N SER A 150 -17.88 17.12 15.73
CA SER A 150 -19.09 17.94 15.63
C SER A 150 -20.36 17.10 15.87
N THR A 151 -21.25 17.53 16.76
CA THR A 151 -22.50 16.83 17.11
C THR A 151 -23.62 16.95 16.05
N SER A 152 -23.31 17.39 14.84
CA SER A 152 -24.29 17.63 13.78
C SER A 152 -23.91 16.82 12.55
N THR A 153 -24.78 15.89 12.18
CA THR A 153 -24.73 15.15 10.91
C THR A 153 -25.08 16.10 9.77
N ALA A 154 -24.11 16.90 9.33
CA ALA A 154 -24.19 17.66 8.09
C ALA A 154 -22.93 17.35 7.27
N GLN A 155 -23.07 16.37 6.39
CA GLN A 155 -22.05 16.00 5.42
C GLN A 155 -21.73 17.20 4.53
N THR A 156 -20.56 17.80 4.71
CA THR A 156 -19.97 18.68 3.69
C THR A 156 -18.91 17.86 2.96
N PRO A 157 -19.08 17.58 1.66
CA PRO A 157 -18.10 16.83 0.92
C PRO A 157 -16.90 17.74 0.64
N VAL A 158 -15.77 17.43 1.26
CA VAL A 158 -14.47 17.92 0.79
C VAL A 158 -14.26 17.30 -0.59
N THR A 159 -14.24 18.13 -1.63
CA THR A 159 -13.97 17.71 -3.01
C THR A 159 -12.52 17.23 -3.15
N THR A 160 -12.27 15.99 -2.78
CA THR A 160 -11.18 15.17 -3.31
C THR A 160 -11.75 14.34 -4.45
N GLN A 161 -11.02 14.22 -5.56
CA GLN A 161 -11.40 13.36 -6.69
C GLN A 161 -11.62 11.92 -6.17
N HIS A 162 -12.87 11.57 -5.87
CA HIS A 162 -13.24 10.24 -5.43
C HIS A 162 -13.08 9.28 -6.61
N VAL A 163 -11.89 8.69 -6.72
CA VAL A 163 -11.74 7.46 -7.49
C VAL A 163 -12.50 6.38 -6.73
N ASN A 164 -13.71 6.05 -7.20
CA ASN A 164 -14.48 4.96 -6.61
C ASN A 164 -13.66 3.67 -6.67
N VAL A 165 -13.28 3.15 -5.50
CA VAL A 165 -12.55 1.89 -5.36
C VAL A 165 -13.43 0.76 -5.92
N SER A 166 -12.87 -0.02 -6.85
CA SER A 166 -13.60 -1.12 -7.48
C SER A 166 -13.59 -2.34 -6.57
N HIS A 167 -14.70 -3.09 -6.52
CA HIS A 167 -14.75 -4.37 -5.79
C HIS A 167 -14.47 -5.60 -6.67
N ASP A 168 -14.20 -5.43 -7.97
CA ASP A 168 -13.88 -6.55 -8.85
C ASP A 168 -12.41 -7.00 -8.62
N LYS A 169 -12.27 -8.17 -7.99
CA LYS A 169 -10.98 -8.77 -7.60
C LYS A 169 -10.03 -8.98 -8.79
N VAL A 170 -10.56 -9.36 -9.96
CA VAL A 170 -9.73 -9.61 -11.15
C VAL A 170 -9.24 -8.28 -11.73
N PHE A 171 -10.12 -7.28 -11.76
CA PHE A 171 -9.76 -5.92 -12.18
C PHE A 171 -8.66 -5.34 -11.28
N LEU A 172 -8.82 -5.44 -9.96
CA LEU A 172 -7.82 -4.97 -8.99
C LEU A 172 -6.48 -5.73 -9.13
N ALA A 173 -6.50 -7.03 -9.41
CA ALA A 173 -5.27 -7.79 -9.64
C ALA A 173 -4.49 -7.30 -10.85
N HIS A 174 -5.15 -6.95 -11.95
CA HIS A 174 -4.50 -6.35 -13.11
C HIS A 174 -3.91 -4.97 -12.80
N ILE A 175 -4.56 -4.17 -11.96
CA ILE A 175 -4.03 -2.89 -11.49
C ILE A 175 -2.79 -3.10 -10.61
N CYS A 176 -2.85 -4.03 -9.64
CA CYS A 176 -1.70 -4.40 -8.81
C CYS A 176 -0.52 -4.83 -9.69
N ALA A 177 -0.76 -5.72 -10.66
CA ALA A 177 0.27 -6.20 -11.56
C ALA A 177 0.88 -5.07 -12.41
N LEU A 178 0.05 -4.20 -12.99
CA LEU A 178 0.53 -3.07 -13.79
C LEU A 178 1.36 -2.09 -12.95
N HIS A 179 0.88 -1.73 -11.76
CA HIS A 179 1.60 -0.87 -10.83
C HIS A 179 2.97 -1.47 -10.49
N THR A 180 3.03 -2.77 -10.20
CA THR A 180 4.29 -3.45 -9.84
C THR A 180 5.26 -3.53 -11.02
N HIS A 181 4.77 -3.82 -12.23
CA HIS A 181 5.62 -3.81 -13.43
C HIS A 181 6.26 -2.44 -13.66
N LEU A 182 5.48 -1.36 -13.53
CA LEU A 182 5.98 0.01 -13.67
C LEU A 182 7.03 0.34 -12.60
N CYS A 183 6.78 -0.02 -11.33
CA CYS A 183 7.77 0.16 -10.27
C CYS A 183 9.05 -0.62 -10.55
N LYS A 184 8.95 -1.88 -10.98
CA LYS A 184 10.11 -2.72 -11.29
C LYS A 184 10.94 -2.14 -12.42
N ALA A 185 10.29 -1.75 -13.51
CA ALA A 185 10.96 -1.21 -14.67
C ALA A 185 11.59 0.18 -14.44
N THR A 186 11.12 0.92 -13.44
CA THR A 186 11.66 2.24 -13.07
C THR A 186 12.54 2.23 -11.82
N GLY A 187 12.82 1.06 -11.23
CA GLY A 187 13.63 0.93 -10.02
C GLY A 187 12.99 1.52 -8.75
N GLN A 188 11.67 1.76 -8.72
CA GLN A 188 10.95 2.32 -7.57
C GLN A 188 10.62 1.25 -6.51
N LEU A 189 11.65 0.55 -5.99
CA LEU A 189 11.51 -0.53 -5.01
C LEU A 189 10.76 -0.09 -3.74
N SER A 190 11.12 1.07 -3.18
CA SER A 190 10.49 1.59 -1.96
C SER A 190 8.99 1.83 -2.13
N ARG A 191 8.56 2.30 -3.31
CA ARG A 191 7.15 2.54 -3.60
C ARG A 191 6.37 1.24 -3.75
N ALA A 192 6.97 0.23 -4.37
CA ALA A 192 6.39 -1.11 -4.42
C ALA A 192 6.25 -1.71 -3.01
N ARG A 193 7.29 -1.60 -2.15
CA ARG A 193 7.25 -2.06 -0.74
C ARG A 193 6.12 -1.38 0.04
N VAL A 194 5.94 -0.08 -0.13
CA VAL A 194 4.83 0.67 0.48
C VAL A 194 3.47 0.15 0.01
N LEU A 195 3.29 -0.12 -1.29
CA LEU A 195 2.03 -0.66 -1.80
C LEU A 195 1.72 -2.06 -1.22
N LEU A 196 2.71 -2.96 -1.19
CA LEU A 196 2.54 -4.30 -0.62
C LEU A 196 2.10 -4.21 0.85
N PHE A 197 2.78 -3.36 1.63
CA PHE A 197 2.41 -3.07 3.02
C PHE A 197 0.97 -2.56 3.12
N ASP A 198 0.59 -1.57 2.32
CA ASP A 198 -0.75 -0.97 2.35
C ASP A 198 -1.87 -1.93 1.95
N ILE A 199 -1.61 -2.84 1.02
CA ILE A 199 -2.58 -3.85 0.57
C ILE A 199 -2.88 -4.84 1.68
N ILE A 200 -1.85 -5.38 2.33
CA ILE A 200 -2.01 -6.34 3.44
C ILE A 200 -2.66 -5.66 4.63
N ARG A 201 -2.22 -4.45 4.94
CA ARG A 201 -2.79 -3.62 6.00
C ARG A 201 -4.28 -3.31 5.80
N SER A 202 -4.69 -3.07 4.55
CA SER A 202 -6.08 -2.73 4.21
C SER A 202 -6.96 -3.97 4.03
N ASN A 203 -6.37 -5.11 3.66
CA ASN A 203 -7.05 -6.37 3.42
C ASN A 203 -6.33 -7.51 4.18
N PRO A 204 -6.50 -7.63 5.51
CA PRO A 204 -5.88 -8.69 6.31
C PRO A 204 -6.65 -10.03 6.14
N ASP A 205 -6.90 -10.43 4.90
CA ASP A 205 -7.67 -11.61 4.51
C ASP A 205 -7.09 -12.26 3.24
N ILE A 206 -7.74 -13.32 2.73
CA ILE A 206 -7.32 -14.02 1.52
C ILE A 206 -7.17 -13.10 0.28
N ARG A 207 -7.86 -11.94 0.23
CA ARG A 207 -7.68 -10.96 -0.87
C ARG A 207 -6.33 -10.28 -0.78
N GLY A 208 -5.92 -9.86 0.42
CA GLY A 208 -4.59 -9.31 0.64
C GLY A 208 -3.49 -10.28 0.23
N LEU A 209 -3.64 -11.56 0.60
CA LEU A 209 -2.70 -12.62 0.22
C LEU A 209 -2.63 -12.81 -1.30
N TYR A 210 -3.78 -12.83 -1.98
CA TYR A 210 -3.82 -12.95 -3.44
C TYR A 210 -3.15 -11.77 -4.15
N PHE A 211 -3.38 -10.54 -3.68
CA PHE A 211 -2.70 -9.37 -4.26
C PHE A 211 -1.20 -9.37 -3.96
N ALA A 212 -0.78 -9.82 -2.77
CA ALA A 212 0.63 -9.98 -2.44
C ALA A 212 1.32 -11.01 -3.35
N MET A 213 0.65 -12.15 -3.64
CA MET A 213 1.13 -13.13 -4.61
C MET A 213 1.38 -12.48 -5.98
N VAL A 214 0.40 -11.75 -6.52
CA VAL A 214 0.54 -11.05 -7.81
C VAL A 214 1.71 -10.07 -7.82
N ILE A 215 1.95 -9.35 -6.72
CA ILE A 215 3.05 -8.38 -6.60
C ILE A 215 4.40 -9.10 -6.55
N LEU A 216 4.52 -10.10 -5.68
CA LEU A 216 5.79 -10.77 -5.40
C LEU A 216 6.25 -11.69 -6.54
N GLU A 217 5.33 -12.21 -7.35
CA GLU A 217 5.69 -12.92 -8.59
C GLU A 217 6.34 -12.00 -9.64
N ILE A 218 6.00 -10.70 -9.62
CA ILE A 218 6.56 -9.72 -10.55
C ILE A 218 7.86 -9.13 -10.01
N TYR A 219 7.88 -8.78 -8.71
CA TYR A 219 8.99 -8.07 -8.07
C TYR A 219 9.42 -8.77 -6.75
N PRO A 220 9.96 -10.00 -6.82
CA PRO A 220 10.35 -10.77 -5.64
C PRO A 220 11.43 -10.09 -4.79
N GLU A 221 12.31 -9.28 -5.41
CA GLU A 221 13.38 -8.51 -4.77
C GLU A 221 12.88 -7.62 -3.60
N MET A 222 11.57 -7.37 -3.53
CA MET A 222 10.92 -6.70 -2.41
C MET A 222 11.12 -7.42 -1.06
N LEU A 223 11.16 -8.76 -1.05
CA LEU A 223 11.28 -9.61 0.14
C LEU A 223 12.36 -10.71 0.01
N GLU A 224 13.17 -10.69 -1.05
CA GLU A 224 14.32 -11.59 -1.19
C GLU A 224 15.35 -11.41 -0.07
N ARG A 225 16.11 -12.46 0.22
CA ARG A 225 17.13 -12.47 1.27
C ARG A 225 18.20 -11.42 0.98
N GLU A 226 18.48 -10.58 1.98
CA GLU A 226 19.57 -9.60 1.92
C GLU A 226 20.67 -10.13 2.84
N PHE A 227 21.92 -10.19 2.37
CA PHE A 227 23.06 -10.62 3.18
C PHE A 227 24.00 -9.44 3.42
N ASP A 228 24.60 -9.37 4.60
CA ASP A 228 25.65 -8.41 4.88
C ASP A 228 27.01 -8.87 4.31
N GLU A 229 28.05 -8.06 4.54
CA GLU A 229 29.42 -8.33 4.08
C GLU A 229 30.02 -9.60 4.71
N GLN A 230 29.41 -10.12 5.78
CA GLN A 230 29.81 -11.34 6.49
C GLN A 230 28.97 -12.56 6.07
N CYS A 231 28.14 -12.42 5.02
CA CYS A 231 27.20 -13.45 4.55
C CYS A 231 26.15 -13.85 5.59
N ILE A 232 25.80 -12.96 6.53
CA ILE A 232 24.71 -13.14 7.49
C ILE A 232 23.45 -12.49 6.91
N GLU A 233 22.32 -13.20 6.95
CA GLU A 233 21.04 -12.65 6.47
C GLU A 233 20.64 -11.45 7.33
N ARG A 234 20.47 -10.28 6.71
CA ARG A 234 19.96 -9.07 7.34
C ARG A 234 18.51 -9.31 7.77
N GLN A 235 18.28 -9.28 9.08
CA GLN A 235 16.95 -9.40 9.66
C GLN A 235 16.28 -8.02 9.73
N GLY A 236 15.31 -7.78 8.84
CA GLY A 236 14.42 -6.63 8.91
C GLY A 236 13.13 -7.02 9.63
N VAL A 237 12.78 -6.29 10.70
CA VAL A 237 11.62 -6.60 11.55
C VAL A 237 10.31 -6.56 10.75
N LEU A 238 10.16 -5.57 9.87
CA LEU A 238 8.97 -5.40 9.05
C LEU A 238 8.87 -6.46 7.96
N LYS A 239 10.01 -6.84 7.39
CA LYS A 239 10.09 -7.93 6.41
C LYS A 239 9.66 -9.25 7.04
N GLU A 240 10.23 -9.60 8.21
CA GLU A 240 9.81 -10.79 8.97
C GLU A 240 8.32 -10.73 9.33
N THR A 241 7.83 -9.55 9.71
CA THR A 241 6.41 -9.35 10.06
C THR A 241 5.48 -9.57 8.88
N LEU A 242 5.85 -9.09 7.68
CA LEU A 242 5.08 -9.32 6.47
C LEU A 242 5.01 -10.80 6.12
N LEU A 243 6.14 -11.52 6.22
CA LEU A 243 6.18 -12.96 5.98
C LEU A 243 5.31 -13.72 6.98
N HIS A 244 5.40 -13.37 8.27
CA HIS A 244 4.56 -13.98 9.30
C HIS A 244 3.07 -13.68 9.08
N ALA A 245 2.74 -12.46 8.66
CA ALA A 245 1.38 -12.08 8.29
C ALA A 245 0.83 -12.92 7.14
N PHE A 246 1.62 -13.23 6.10
CA PHE A 246 1.20 -14.12 5.01
C PHE A 246 0.84 -15.53 5.53
N ILE A 247 1.67 -16.08 6.42
CA ILE A 247 1.45 -17.39 7.02
C ILE A 247 0.13 -17.38 7.82
N VAL A 248 -0.07 -16.40 8.70
CA VAL A 248 -1.26 -16.32 9.55
C VAL A 248 -2.54 -16.13 8.72
N ILE A 249 -2.51 -15.23 7.72
CA ILE A 249 -3.64 -15.06 6.79
C ILE A 249 -3.92 -16.37 6.06
N SER A 250 -2.87 -17.06 5.58
CA SER A 250 -3.01 -18.30 4.83
C SER A 250 -3.62 -19.42 5.68
N SER A 251 -3.11 -19.66 6.87
CA SER A 251 -3.63 -20.68 7.80
C SER A 251 -5.06 -20.36 8.23
N THR A 252 -5.36 -19.10 8.54
CA THR A 252 -6.71 -18.68 8.93
C THR A 252 -7.72 -18.89 7.80
N ALA A 253 -7.36 -18.52 6.57
CA ALA A 253 -8.20 -18.73 5.39
C ALA A 253 -8.35 -20.23 5.03
N ALA A 254 -7.28 -21.01 5.19
CA ALA A 254 -7.29 -22.46 4.97
C ALA A 254 -8.21 -23.18 5.97
N ALA A 255 -8.15 -22.82 7.25
CA ALA A 255 -9.03 -23.35 8.29
C ALA A 255 -10.52 -23.07 7.98
N ARG A 256 -10.81 -21.91 7.37
CA ARG A 256 -12.15 -21.52 6.92
C ARG A 256 -12.54 -22.08 5.55
N ARG A 257 -11.63 -22.79 4.87
CA ARG A 257 -11.79 -23.31 3.50
C ARG A 257 -12.17 -22.21 2.50
N GLU A 258 -11.63 -21.02 2.69
CA GLU A 258 -11.85 -19.89 1.80
C GLU A 258 -11.14 -20.12 0.46
N LEU A 259 -11.82 -19.76 -0.64
CA LEU A 259 -11.25 -19.76 -1.98
C LEU A 259 -11.40 -18.38 -2.59
N LEU A 260 -10.36 -17.89 -3.25
CA LEU A 260 -10.41 -16.67 -4.04
C LEU A 260 -10.10 -17.00 -5.49
N LEU A 261 -11.05 -16.73 -6.39
CA LEU A 261 -10.90 -17.02 -7.83
C LEU A 261 -10.46 -18.47 -8.08
N HIS A 262 -11.05 -19.41 -7.34
CA HIS A 262 -10.74 -20.85 -7.36
C HIS A 262 -9.34 -21.26 -6.86
N GLN A 263 -8.56 -20.32 -6.31
CA GLN A 263 -7.28 -20.61 -5.66
C GLN A 263 -7.44 -20.70 -4.14
N SER A 264 -6.76 -21.67 -3.54
CA SER A 264 -6.65 -21.80 -2.09
C SER A 264 -5.57 -20.88 -1.54
N SER A 265 -5.69 -20.49 -0.27
CA SER A 265 -4.67 -19.68 0.41
C SER A 265 -3.31 -20.39 0.47
N LEU A 266 -3.30 -21.71 0.65
CA LEU A 266 -2.08 -22.53 0.63
C LEU A 266 -1.38 -22.46 -0.72
N THR A 267 -2.13 -22.55 -1.82
CA THR A 267 -1.57 -22.41 -3.18
C THR A 267 -0.98 -21.01 -3.39
N MET A 268 -1.63 -19.97 -2.86
CA MET A 268 -1.10 -18.60 -2.96
C MET A 268 0.19 -18.44 -2.15
N LEU A 269 0.24 -18.99 -0.93
CA LEU A 269 1.43 -18.95 -0.09
C LEU A 269 2.60 -19.70 -0.72
N HIS A 270 2.33 -20.86 -1.33
CA HIS A 270 3.34 -21.64 -2.07
C HIS A 270 3.95 -20.84 -3.22
N ARG A 271 3.11 -20.19 -4.04
CA ARG A 271 3.59 -19.32 -5.13
C ARG A 271 4.40 -18.13 -4.63
N ILE A 272 4.02 -17.54 -3.49
CA ILE A 272 4.82 -16.48 -2.84
C ILE A 272 6.18 -17.04 -2.40
N ALA A 273 6.19 -18.19 -1.71
CA ALA A 273 7.39 -18.83 -1.20
C ALA A 273 8.37 -19.18 -2.33
N ASP A 274 7.86 -19.71 -3.45
CA ASP A 274 8.63 -19.99 -4.65
C ASP A 274 9.20 -18.70 -5.27
N ALA A 275 8.39 -17.65 -5.41
CA ALA A 275 8.80 -16.39 -6.03
C ALA A 275 9.95 -15.73 -5.26
N ILE A 276 9.91 -15.72 -3.92
CA ILE A 276 10.92 -15.09 -3.06
C ILE A 276 12.00 -16.06 -2.56
N GLN A 277 11.96 -17.32 -3.01
CA GLN A 277 12.89 -18.39 -2.62
C GLN A 277 12.96 -18.64 -1.10
N LYS A 278 11.80 -18.73 -0.45
CA LYS A 278 11.64 -19.05 0.99
C LYS A 278 10.64 -20.20 1.22
N PRO A 279 10.97 -21.45 0.83
CA PRO A 279 10.08 -22.60 1.01
C PRO A 279 9.75 -22.90 2.48
N GLU A 280 10.58 -22.44 3.43
CA GLU A 280 10.34 -22.59 4.87
C GLU A 280 9.02 -21.97 5.36
N LEU A 281 8.44 -21.01 4.61
CA LEU A 281 7.17 -20.38 4.98
C LEU A 281 6.00 -21.36 5.02
N GLU A 282 6.07 -22.45 4.26
CA GLU A 282 5.02 -23.47 4.17
C GLU A 282 5.04 -24.43 5.36
N GLN A 283 6.14 -24.47 6.11
CA GLN A 283 6.34 -25.42 7.22
C GLN A 283 5.77 -24.89 8.54
N VAL A 284 5.40 -23.61 8.59
CA VAL A 284 4.93 -22.94 9.79
C VAL A 284 3.41 -22.96 9.83
N ASP A 285 2.83 -23.53 10.88
CA ASP A 285 1.40 -23.40 11.11
C ASP A 285 1.07 -22.03 11.73
N GLY A 286 0.65 -21.09 10.90
CA GLY A 286 0.21 -19.77 11.32
C GLY A 286 -1.06 -19.76 12.17
N ALA A 287 -1.81 -20.86 12.29
CA ALA A 287 -2.95 -20.96 13.19
C ALA A 287 -2.55 -21.36 14.63
N ASP A 288 -1.30 -21.78 14.85
CA ASP A 288 -0.82 -22.12 16.20
C ASP A 288 -0.65 -20.85 17.05
N MET A 289 -1.48 -20.75 18.08
CA MET A 289 -1.46 -19.65 19.05
C MET A 289 -0.13 -19.52 19.79
N CYS A 290 0.62 -20.61 19.99
CA CYS A 290 1.94 -20.56 20.61
C CYS A 290 2.94 -19.83 19.71
N ILE A 291 2.90 -20.09 18.40
CA ILE A 291 3.77 -19.45 17.41
C ILE A 291 3.41 -17.96 17.28
N GLN A 292 2.13 -17.63 17.16
CA GLN A 292 1.68 -16.24 17.11
C GLN A 292 2.09 -15.46 18.38
N LYS A 293 1.90 -16.05 19.56
CA LYS A 293 2.30 -15.46 20.83
C LYS A 293 3.81 -15.23 20.90
N LEU A 294 4.61 -16.24 20.53
CA LEU A 294 6.07 -16.15 20.51
C LEU A 294 6.53 -15.01 19.59
N TYR A 295 5.91 -14.88 18.42
CA TYR A 295 6.24 -13.82 17.47
C TYR A 295 5.93 -12.42 18.01
N ILE A 296 4.72 -12.20 18.54
CA ILE A 296 4.33 -10.91 19.11
C ILE A 296 5.18 -10.59 20.35
N GLN A 297 5.56 -11.59 21.14
CA GLN A 297 6.49 -11.42 22.26
C GLN A 297 7.88 -10.99 21.78
N LYS A 298 8.41 -11.57 20.69
CA LYS A 298 9.67 -11.12 20.07
C LYS A 298 9.62 -9.62 19.71
N LEU A 299 8.51 -9.14 19.15
CA LEU A 299 8.32 -7.72 18.84
C LEU A 299 8.24 -6.85 20.10
N TYR A 300 7.61 -7.34 21.16
CA TYR A 300 7.58 -6.65 22.45
C TYR A 300 8.99 -6.54 23.06
N ASP A 301 9.76 -7.62 23.03
CA ASP A 301 11.12 -7.67 23.57
C ASP A 301 12.07 -6.74 22.80
N GLN A 302 11.79 -6.46 21.53
CA GLN A 302 12.53 -5.46 20.75
C GLN A 302 12.32 -4.01 21.24
N LEU A 303 11.26 -3.69 22.00
CA LEU A 303 11.07 -2.34 22.53
C LEU A 303 12.23 -1.87 23.43
N ILE A 304 12.92 -2.82 24.06
CA ILE A 304 14.05 -2.59 24.98
C ILE A 304 15.42 -2.86 24.34
N GLY A 305 15.46 -3.16 23.04
CA GLY A 305 16.70 -3.42 22.30
C GLY A 305 17.60 -2.19 22.17
N PRO A 306 18.94 -2.36 22.15
CA PRO A 306 19.89 -1.24 22.07
C PRO A 306 19.91 -0.52 20.72
N GLU A 307 19.40 -1.13 19.64
CA GLU A 307 19.42 -0.60 18.26
C GLU A 307 18.04 -0.69 17.57
N THR A 308 16.97 -0.48 18.33
CA THR A 308 15.61 -0.67 17.81
C THR A 308 15.20 0.44 16.85
N ASP A 309 14.90 0.07 15.60
CA ASP A 309 14.15 0.93 14.68
C ASP A 309 12.67 0.96 15.07
N TYR A 310 12.31 1.99 15.86
CA TYR A 310 10.94 2.19 16.32
C TYR A 310 9.96 2.51 15.19
N PHE A 311 10.42 3.04 14.05
CA PHE A 311 9.54 3.28 12.91
C PHE A 311 9.16 1.95 12.26
N GLU A 312 10.15 1.08 12.02
CA GLU A 312 9.93 -0.26 11.49
C GLU A 312 9.04 -1.08 12.44
N LEU A 313 9.35 -1.07 13.74
CA LEU A 313 8.56 -1.77 14.76
C LEU A 313 7.11 -1.26 14.85
N ALA A 314 6.89 0.06 14.80
CA ALA A 314 5.55 0.62 14.81
C ALA A 314 4.73 0.23 13.56
N LYS A 315 5.39 0.09 12.41
CA LYS A 315 4.77 -0.39 11.17
C LYS A 315 4.48 -1.89 11.21
N SER A 316 5.38 -2.68 11.77
CA SER A 316 5.17 -4.10 12.06
C SER A 316 3.94 -4.31 12.93
N MET A 317 3.81 -3.54 14.01
CA MET A 317 2.64 -3.64 14.89
C MET A 317 1.33 -3.20 14.22
N GLU A 318 1.37 -2.30 13.23
CA GLU A 318 0.19 -1.93 12.45
C GLU A 318 -0.36 -3.13 11.64
N ILE A 319 0.51 -3.99 11.09
CA ILE A 319 0.11 -5.22 10.41
C ILE A 319 -0.26 -6.31 11.41
N CYS A 320 0.56 -6.54 12.43
CA CYS A 320 0.29 -7.58 13.42
C CYS A 320 -1.07 -7.40 14.08
N THR A 321 -1.42 -6.17 14.46
CA THR A 321 -2.73 -5.86 15.06
C THR A 321 -3.89 -6.07 14.09
N ALA A 322 -3.64 -5.99 12.77
CA ALA A 322 -4.66 -6.22 11.76
C ALA A 322 -4.88 -7.72 11.46
N VAL A 323 -3.82 -8.53 11.55
CA VAL A 323 -3.82 -9.94 11.14
C VAL A 323 -4.04 -10.91 12.31
N HIS A 324 -3.48 -10.60 13.48
CA HIS A 324 -3.61 -11.43 14.68
C HIS A 324 -4.88 -11.09 15.48
N ASP A 325 -5.19 -11.97 16.43
CA ASP A 325 -6.19 -11.69 17.45
C ASP A 325 -5.79 -10.44 18.26
N ARG A 326 -6.74 -9.51 18.36
CA ARG A 326 -6.56 -8.22 19.03
C ARG A 326 -6.38 -8.41 20.54
N ASP A 327 -7.01 -9.42 21.11
CA ASP A 327 -6.89 -9.72 22.53
C ASP A 327 -5.48 -10.20 22.87
N LEU A 328 -4.89 -11.04 22.00
CA LEU A 328 -3.49 -11.47 22.13
C LEU A 328 -2.53 -10.28 22.08
N VAL A 329 -2.70 -9.39 21.09
CA VAL A 329 -1.82 -8.21 20.93
C VAL A 329 -1.94 -7.28 22.12
N THR A 330 -3.17 -6.99 22.59
CA THR A 330 -3.39 -6.09 23.74
C THR A 330 -2.99 -6.70 25.08
N GLN A 331 -2.99 -8.03 25.20
CA GLN A 331 -2.46 -8.74 26.37
C GLN A 331 -0.94 -8.61 26.47
N ILE A 332 -0.22 -8.78 25.35
CA ILE A 332 1.25 -8.68 25.31
C ILE A 332 1.70 -7.21 25.36
N PHE A 333 1.02 -6.32 24.63
CA PHE A 333 1.24 -4.89 24.67
C PHE A 333 0.26 -4.20 25.63
N SER A 334 0.13 -4.76 26.84
CA SER A 334 -0.74 -4.17 27.86
C SER A 334 -0.21 -2.81 28.28
N ILE A 335 -1.12 -1.89 28.60
CA ILE A 335 -0.76 -0.52 28.98
C ILE A 335 0.08 -0.50 30.25
N GLU A 336 -0.19 -1.39 31.20
CA GLU A 336 0.59 -1.52 32.43
C GLU A 336 2.05 -1.91 32.16
N GLN A 337 2.27 -2.92 31.31
CA GLN A 337 3.61 -3.35 30.93
C GLN A 337 4.35 -2.26 30.16
N CYS A 338 3.66 -1.61 29.22
CA CYS A 338 4.21 -0.51 28.45
C CYS A 338 4.56 0.71 29.33
N ARG A 339 3.73 1.03 30.34
CA ARG A 339 4.01 2.07 31.35
C ARG A 339 5.26 1.73 32.16
N LYS A 340 5.44 0.45 32.56
CA LYS A 340 6.64 -0.02 33.27
C LYS A 340 7.90 0.14 32.42
N LEU A 341 7.84 -0.19 31.13
CA LEU A 341 8.95 0.02 30.19
C LEU A 341 9.24 1.51 30.00
N TYR A 342 8.20 2.31 29.75
CA TYR A 342 8.31 3.75 29.56
C TYR A 342 8.97 4.44 30.77
N ALA A 343 8.65 4.04 31.99
CA ALA A 343 9.23 4.61 33.20
C ALA A 343 10.76 4.42 33.28
N LYS A 344 11.28 3.31 32.75
CA LYS A 344 12.71 2.96 32.76
C LYS A 344 13.46 3.39 31.49
N ALA A 345 12.75 3.78 30.45
CA ALA A 345 13.29 4.09 29.14
C ALA A 345 13.97 5.47 29.07
N ASN A 346 14.98 5.58 28.21
CA ASN A 346 15.54 6.87 27.78
C ASN A 346 14.53 7.62 26.88
N ILE A 347 14.82 8.87 26.50
CA ILE A 347 13.85 9.73 25.77
C ILE A 347 13.52 9.19 24.37
N THR A 348 14.51 8.62 23.67
CA THR A 348 14.32 8.01 22.35
C THR A 348 13.40 6.79 22.43
N ALA A 349 13.66 5.89 23.38
CA ALA A 349 12.82 4.72 23.63
C ALA A 349 11.41 5.11 24.11
N LYS A 350 11.27 6.15 24.95
CA LYS A 350 9.95 6.70 25.31
C LYS A 350 9.17 7.14 24.08
N SER A 351 9.79 7.87 23.16
CA SER A 351 9.15 8.32 21.91
C SER A 351 8.77 7.13 21.02
N GLY A 352 9.63 6.11 20.97
CA GLY A 352 9.40 4.87 20.26
C GLY A 352 8.21 4.07 20.80
N ILE A 353 8.17 3.84 22.11
CA ILE A 353 7.08 3.14 22.80
C ILE A 353 5.74 3.83 22.53
N LEU A 354 5.67 5.16 22.64
CA LEU A 354 4.44 5.91 22.33
C LEU A 354 4.00 5.74 20.87
N SER A 355 4.96 5.75 19.94
CA SER A 355 4.67 5.56 18.50
C SER A 355 4.10 4.17 18.21
N VAL A 356 4.67 3.13 18.82
CA VAL A 356 4.20 1.73 18.68
C VAL A 356 2.80 1.56 19.24
N ILE A 357 2.55 2.02 20.48
CA ILE A 357 1.26 1.87 21.14
C ILE A 357 0.17 2.69 20.45
N GLY A 358 0.53 3.86 19.94
CA GLY A 358 -0.34 4.65 19.07
C GLY A 358 -0.83 3.85 17.86
N ARG A 359 0.07 3.13 17.18
CA ARG A 359 -0.29 2.29 16.03
C ARG A 359 -1.19 1.11 16.41
N ILE A 360 -0.92 0.45 17.54
CA ILE A 360 -1.79 -0.62 18.06
C ILE A 360 -3.19 -0.07 18.35
N ALA A 361 -3.28 1.02 19.10
CA ALA A 361 -4.56 1.63 19.47
C ALA A 361 -5.38 2.11 18.26
N THR A 362 -4.75 2.67 17.21
CA THR A 362 -5.47 3.01 15.97
C THR A 362 -6.12 1.79 15.27
N ARG A 363 -5.73 0.56 15.64
CA ARG A 363 -6.13 -0.67 14.94
C ARG A 363 -6.99 -1.63 15.73
N THR A 364 -6.80 -1.74 17.04
CA THR A 364 -7.55 -2.69 17.85
C THR A 364 -9.06 -2.40 17.85
N ARG A 365 -9.49 -1.16 17.59
CA ARG A 365 -10.91 -0.71 17.73
C ARG A 365 -11.56 -1.18 19.06
N SER A 366 -10.73 -1.47 20.07
CA SER A 366 -11.17 -1.83 21.42
C SER A 366 -11.28 -0.54 22.19
N ASP A 367 -12.51 -0.09 22.42
CA ASP A 367 -12.79 1.20 23.04
C ASP A 367 -12.04 1.36 24.37
N GLN A 368 -12.02 0.31 25.20
CA GLN A 368 -11.35 0.32 26.49
C GLN A 368 -9.83 0.49 26.37
N TYR A 369 -9.18 -0.22 25.44
CA TYR A 369 -7.74 -0.10 25.22
C TYR A 369 -7.40 1.29 24.68
N VAL A 370 -8.17 1.78 23.70
CA VAL A 370 -7.97 3.10 23.09
C VAL A 370 -8.15 4.21 24.12
N GLU A 371 -9.21 4.18 24.92
CA GLU A 371 -9.45 5.17 25.99
C GLU A 371 -8.32 5.17 27.01
N SER A 372 -7.85 3.99 27.43
CA SER A 372 -6.75 3.87 28.39
C SER A 372 -5.42 4.42 27.82
N VAL A 373 -5.17 4.26 26.51
CA VAL A 373 -4.02 4.88 25.83
C VAL A 373 -4.18 6.40 25.77
N ILE A 374 -5.37 6.91 25.42
CA ILE A 374 -5.67 8.35 25.39
C ILE A 374 -5.45 8.97 26.78
N ASP A 375 -5.93 8.32 27.84
CA ASP A 375 -5.77 8.80 29.22
C ASP A 375 -4.31 8.79 29.66
N TRP A 376 -3.54 7.76 29.28
CA TRP A 376 -2.11 7.76 29.53
C TRP A 376 -1.37 8.89 28.80
N LEU A 377 -1.70 9.14 27.53
CA LEU A 377 -1.12 10.24 26.76
C LEU A 377 -1.49 11.61 27.37
N TYR A 378 -2.71 11.75 27.91
CA TYR A 378 -3.13 12.93 28.67
C TYR A 378 -2.26 13.16 29.90
N GLU A 379 -2.01 12.12 30.69
CA GLU A 379 -1.14 12.19 31.88
C GLU A 379 0.27 12.67 31.50
N ILE A 380 0.83 12.15 30.41
CA ILE A 380 2.17 12.56 29.92
C ILE A 380 2.17 14.04 29.52
N LEU A 381 1.16 14.50 28.76
CA LEU A 381 1.08 15.91 28.33
C LEU A 381 0.85 16.88 29.50
N SER A 382 0.16 16.43 30.55
CA SER A 382 -0.24 17.25 31.69
C SER A 382 0.80 17.30 32.82
N SER A 383 1.69 16.32 32.91
CA SER A 383 2.61 16.13 34.06
C SER A 383 3.88 16.98 34.04
N GLN A 384 4.22 17.64 32.93
CA GLN A 384 5.48 18.40 32.81
C GLN A 384 5.23 19.90 32.64
N THR A 385 5.70 20.72 33.58
CA THR A 385 5.72 22.19 33.44
C THR A 385 6.84 22.61 32.47
N MET A 386 6.58 23.64 31.66
CA MET A 386 7.44 24.09 30.54
C MET A 386 8.75 24.77 30.98
N ASP A 387 9.07 24.78 32.28
CA ASP A 387 10.03 25.74 32.81
C ASP A 387 11.49 25.48 32.43
N LYS A 388 11.86 24.28 31.93
CA LYS A 388 13.17 24.02 31.28
C LYS A 388 13.08 22.84 30.28
N VAL A 389 12.42 23.02 29.14
CA VAL A 389 12.28 21.96 28.13
C VAL A 389 13.58 21.77 27.35
N SER A 390 14.31 20.68 27.62
CA SER A 390 15.42 20.26 26.75
C SER A 390 14.91 19.92 25.34
N GLU A 391 15.76 19.99 24.32
CA GLU A 391 15.38 19.65 22.94
C GLU A 391 14.77 18.25 22.83
N ASP A 392 15.29 17.29 23.60
CA ASP A 392 14.79 15.92 23.65
C ASP A 392 13.40 15.83 24.29
N GLN A 393 13.13 16.61 25.33
CA GLN A 393 11.79 16.69 25.93
C GLN A 393 10.78 17.32 24.97
N PHE A 394 11.22 18.29 24.16
CA PHE A 394 10.40 18.86 23.10
C PHE A 394 10.04 17.81 22.04
N LYS A 395 11.03 17.04 21.54
CA LYS A 395 10.81 15.93 20.59
C LYS A 395 9.85 14.86 21.13
N LEU A 396 9.97 14.52 22.41
CA LEU A 396 9.06 13.59 23.08
C LEU A 396 7.62 14.11 23.10
N ARG A 397 7.42 15.40 23.42
CA ARG A 397 6.09 16.02 23.40
C ARG A 397 5.50 16.09 22.01
N VAL A 398 6.29 16.47 21.00
CA VAL A 398 5.86 16.44 19.59
C VAL A 398 5.37 15.04 19.21
N THR A 399 6.12 14.01 19.59
CA THR A 399 5.75 12.61 19.32
C THR A 399 4.44 12.23 20.02
N CYS A 400 4.32 12.55 21.31
CA CYS A 400 3.09 12.32 22.09
C CYS A 400 1.88 13.04 21.46
N SER A 401 2.01 14.32 21.13
CA SER A 401 0.96 15.12 20.49
C SER A 401 0.58 14.58 19.11
N LYS A 402 1.55 14.13 18.31
CA LYS A 402 1.29 13.50 17.02
C LYS A 402 0.48 12.21 17.18
N VAL A 403 0.87 11.34 18.10
CA VAL A 403 0.13 10.10 18.40
C VAL A 403 -1.29 10.42 18.87
N CYS A 404 -1.47 11.42 19.73
CA CYS A 404 -2.79 11.88 20.16
C CYS A 404 -3.67 12.32 18.98
N VAL A 405 -3.15 13.19 18.12
CA VAL A 405 -3.89 13.71 16.95
C VAL A 405 -4.24 12.57 15.99
N ASP A 406 -3.30 11.66 15.74
CA ASP A 406 -3.54 10.51 14.87
C ASP A 406 -4.64 9.60 15.43
N LEU A 407 -4.62 9.31 16.74
CA LEU A 407 -5.66 8.54 17.42
C LEU A 407 -7.02 9.23 17.38
N ILE A 408 -7.08 10.54 17.66
CA ILE A 408 -8.33 11.31 17.67
C ILE A 408 -9.00 11.30 16.29
N LEU A 409 -8.21 11.43 15.23
CA LEU A 409 -8.72 11.45 13.86
C LEU A 409 -9.17 10.07 13.37
N GLU A 410 -8.62 8.98 13.91
CA GLU A 410 -8.91 7.62 13.46
C GLU A 410 -9.93 6.85 14.33
N TYR A 411 -10.13 7.26 15.59
CA TYR A 411 -11.07 6.63 16.53
C TYR A 411 -12.44 7.33 16.52
N SER A 412 -13.49 6.59 16.15
CA SER A 412 -14.83 7.11 15.87
C SER A 412 -15.93 6.71 16.87
N ALA A 413 -15.61 6.01 17.96
CA ALA A 413 -16.62 5.54 18.91
C ALA A 413 -17.28 6.71 19.65
N THR A 414 -18.54 6.58 20.06
CA THR A 414 -19.24 7.59 20.88
C THR A 414 -18.73 7.61 22.32
N SER A 415 -18.41 6.43 22.84
CA SER A 415 -17.58 6.18 24.04
C SER A 415 -16.23 6.89 23.87
N GLY A 416 -15.88 7.81 24.79
CA GLY A 416 -14.57 8.46 24.78
C GLY A 416 -14.48 9.78 24.00
N LEU A 417 -15.61 10.39 23.58
CA LEU A 417 -15.61 11.76 23.03
C LEU A 417 -15.01 12.78 24.01
N ASN A 418 -15.36 12.68 25.30
CA ASN A 418 -14.85 13.57 26.33
C ASN A 418 -13.33 13.42 26.54
N SER A 419 -12.83 12.19 26.58
CA SER A 419 -11.39 11.92 26.70
C SER A 419 -10.61 12.44 25.50
N ARG A 420 -11.12 12.24 24.27
CA ARG A 420 -10.54 12.81 23.05
C ARG A 420 -10.50 14.34 23.07
N ARG A 421 -11.61 15.00 23.43
CA ARG A 421 -11.66 16.47 23.54
C ARG A 421 -10.68 16.99 24.60
N ARG A 422 -10.61 16.33 25.75
CA ARG A 422 -9.66 16.66 26.82
C ARG A 422 -8.20 16.59 26.36
N VAL A 423 -7.84 15.51 25.65
CA VAL A 423 -6.49 15.36 25.09
C VAL A 423 -6.21 16.39 23.99
N LEU A 424 -7.17 16.65 23.09
CA LEU A 424 -7.03 17.69 22.08
C LEU A 424 -6.78 19.06 22.71
N CYS A 425 -7.52 19.41 23.77
CA CYS A 425 -7.29 20.64 24.53
C CYS A 425 -5.89 20.70 25.15
N ALA A 426 -5.37 19.58 25.67
CA ALA A 426 -4.00 19.53 26.20
C ALA A 426 -2.94 19.74 25.10
N VAL A 427 -3.15 19.16 23.91
CA VAL A 427 -2.28 19.37 22.75
C VAL A 427 -2.32 20.83 22.28
N VAL A 428 -3.50 21.44 22.19
CA VAL A 428 -3.65 22.85 21.79
C VAL A 428 -3.01 23.79 22.81
N LYS A 429 -3.24 23.59 24.10
CA LYS A 429 -2.59 24.38 25.16
C LYS A 429 -1.07 24.26 25.10
N TRP A 430 -0.54 23.05 24.88
CA TRP A 430 0.89 22.87 24.69
C TRP A 430 1.39 23.62 23.44
N PHE A 431 0.68 23.54 22.32
CA PHE A 431 1.02 24.21 21.07
C PHE A 431 1.05 25.74 21.21
N GLU A 432 0.09 26.33 21.93
CA GLU A 432 0.03 27.77 22.24
C GLU A 432 1.22 28.26 23.09
N LEU A 433 1.82 27.36 23.89
CA LEU A 433 2.96 27.66 24.75
C LEU A 433 4.32 27.47 24.04
N ILE A 434 4.35 27.05 22.77
CA ILE A 434 5.59 26.84 22.02
C ILE A 434 6.15 28.20 21.55
N PRO A 435 7.43 28.50 21.84
CA PRO A 435 8.13 29.67 21.30
C PRO A 435 8.11 29.68 19.76
N SER A 436 7.95 30.87 19.15
CA SER A 436 7.76 31.00 17.70
C SER A 436 8.92 30.44 16.85
N ASP A 437 10.13 30.46 17.37
CA ASP A 437 11.34 29.87 16.79
C ASP A 437 11.25 28.34 16.65
N LYS A 438 10.62 27.66 17.61
CA LYS A 438 10.46 26.18 17.59
C LYS A 438 9.25 25.71 16.79
N LEU A 439 8.37 26.60 16.34
CA LEU A 439 7.24 26.24 15.47
C LEU A 439 7.70 25.77 14.09
N LEU A 440 8.84 26.27 13.61
CA LEU A 440 9.44 25.87 12.33
C LEU A 440 9.94 24.42 12.32
N ASP A 441 10.27 23.88 13.50
CA ASP A 441 10.76 22.51 13.67
C ASP A 441 9.65 21.46 13.67
N LEU A 442 8.38 21.89 13.61
CA LEU A 442 7.23 20.97 13.63
C LEU A 442 6.97 20.37 12.24
N PRO A 443 6.72 19.05 12.15
CA PRO A 443 6.42 18.42 10.86
C PRO A 443 5.14 18.99 10.22
N ALA A 444 5.21 19.37 8.94
CA ALA A 444 4.06 19.90 8.20
C ALA A 444 2.84 18.95 8.22
N ILE A 445 3.07 17.63 8.21
CA ILE A 445 2.01 16.62 8.31
C ILE A 445 1.29 16.71 9.66
N PHE A 446 2.04 16.89 10.76
CA PHE A 446 1.46 17.07 12.08
C PHE A 446 0.61 18.34 12.14
N LEU A 447 1.12 19.47 11.64
CA LEU A 447 0.38 20.74 11.62
C LEU A 447 -0.92 20.64 10.80
N ARG A 448 -0.87 19.99 9.63
CA ARG A 448 -2.07 19.75 8.80
C ARG A 448 -3.10 18.89 9.54
N ARG A 449 -2.68 17.80 10.18
CA ARG A 449 -3.57 16.92 10.93
C ARG A 449 -4.12 17.57 12.21
N LEU A 450 -3.31 18.35 12.91
CA LEU A 450 -3.75 19.13 14.07
C LEU A 450 -4.81 20.16 13.64
N ARG A 451 -4.57 20.89 12.53
CA ARG A 451 -5.56 21.80 11.96
C ARG A 451 -6.88 21.08 11.65
N LEU A 452 -6.82 19.89 11.04
CA LEU A 452 -8.02 19.09 10.75
C LEU A 452 -8.76 18.68 12.03
N ALA A 453 -8.03 18.21 13.04
CA ALA A 453 -8.63 17.83 14.33
C ALA A 453 -9.30 19.03 15.04
N VAL A 454 -8.65 20.19 15.04
CA VAL A 454 -9.19 21.42 15.63
C VAL A 454 -10.41 21.93 14.85
N LEU A 455 -10.37 21.90 13.52
CA LEU A 455 -11.50 22.29 12.68
C LEU A 455 -12.71 21.38 12.91
N ALA A 456 -12.49 20.07 12.95
CA ALA A 456 -13.55 19.10 13.24
C ALA A 456 -14.15 19.31 14.65
N ALA A 457 -13.36 19.77 15.62
CA ALA A 457 -13.80 20.02 16.98
C ALA A 457 -14.60 21.33 17.18
N ARG A 458 -14.69 22.20 16.17
CA ARG A 458 -15.45 23.44 16.29
C ARG A 458 -16.94 23.14 16.42
N PRO A 459 -17.65 23.75 17.37
CA PRO A 459 -19.11 23.73 17.34
C PRO A 459 -19.57 24.43 16.05
N HIS A 460 -20.38 23.75 15.23
CA HIS A 460 -21.02 24.41 14.10
C HIS A 460 -21.96 25.49 14.66
N LEU A 461 -21.68 26.75 14.34
CA LEU A 461 -22.62 27.84 14.54
C LEU A 461 -23.86 27.48 13.72
N VAL A 462 -24.95 27.17 14.42
CA VAL A 462 -26.28 27.11 13.80
C VAL A 462 -26.51 28.50 13.19
N PRO A 463 -26.76 28.63 11.88
CA PRO A 463 -27.21 29.92 11.35
C PRO A 463 -28.54 30.25 12.04
N ILE A 464 -28.55 31.35 12.77
CA ILE A 464 -29.75 31.94 13.38
C ILE A 464 -30.65 32.46 12.26
#